data_AF-A0A8X6HHC4-F1
#
_entry.id   AF-A0A8X6HHC4-F1
#
_cell.length_a   1.000
_cell.length_b   1.000
_cell.length_c   1.000
_cell.angle_alpha   90.00
_cell.angle_beta   90.00
_cell.angle_gamma   90.00
#
_symmetry.space_group_name_H-M   'P 1'
#
loop_
_entity.id
_entity.type
_entity.pdbx_description
1 polymer ?
#
loop_
_entity_poly.entity_id
_entity_poly.type
_entity_poly.pdbx_seq_one_letter_code
_entity_poly.pdbx_strand_id
1 'polypeptide(L)'
;MVSDDRAIFAPRIAGIWASRFKKSKKKRKFGRKLLQRRLQLGFYKNLMEELALKLLRMDVSTFEELLALASPQASKEKKTPVRKAIPATERTALTLRYFAKGETQSSLSYQFCIAQNTVSGIIPDFVQPFIII
;
A
#
# COMPACT_ATOMS: atom_id res chain seq x y z
N MET A 1 54.21 48.54 16.70
CA MET A 1 54.00 47.08 16.85
C MET A 1 52.87 46.88 17.84
N VAL A 2 51.62 46.99 17.40
CA VAL A 2 50.46 46.58 18.19
C VAL A 2 49.83 45.48 17.35
N SER A 3 50.16 44.25 17.72
CA SER A 3 49.75 43.05 17.02
C SER A 3 48.22 42.98 16.94
N ASP A 4 47.72 42.73 15.73
CA ASP A 4 46.30 42.55 15.42
C ASP A 4 45.70 41.35 16.18
N ASP A 5 45.08 41.62 17.34
CA ASP A 5 44.33 40.62 18.13
C ASP A 5 43.03 40.12 17.47
N ARG A 6 42.75 40.56 16.23
CA ARG A 6 41.56 40.18 15.46
C ARG A 6 41.63 38.75 14.90
N ALA A 7 42.80 38.13 14.86
CA ALA A 7 42.99 36.79 14.31
C ALA A 7 42.58 35.64 15.25
N ILE A 8 42.42 35.90 16.56
CA ILE A 8 42.23 34.84 17.56
C ILE A 8 40.74 34.45 17.69
N PHE A 9 39.81 35.34 17.31
CA PHE A 9 38.36 35.12 17.49
C PHE A 9 37.61 34.52 16.29
N ALA A 10 38.27 34.39 15.13
CA ALA A 10 37.65 33.83 13.91
C ALA A 10 37.27 32.33 13.98
N PRO A 11 38.01 31.43 14.67
CA PRO A 11 37.69 30.00 14.64
C PRO A 11 36.54 29.59 15.59
N ARG A 12 36.24 30.38 16.63
CA ARG A 12 35.21 30.01 17.63
C ARG A 12 33.77 30.24 17.15
N ILE A 13 33.54 31.22 16.27
CA ILE A 13 32.18 31.52 15.75
C ILE A 13 31.85 30.60 14.55
N ALA A 14 32.86 30.18 13.78
CA ALA A 14 32.69 29.30 12.62
C ALA A 14 32.11 27.93 12.98
N GLY A 15 32.55 27.33 14.10
CA GLY A 15 32.04 26.04 14.58
C GLY A 15 30.56 26.07 14.97
N ILE A 16 30.09 27.21 15.51
CA ILE A 16 28.69 27.40 15.91
C ILE A 16 27.81 27.60 14.67
N TRP A 17 28.29 28.30 13.65
CA TRP A 17 27.55 28.50 12.38
C TRP A 17 27.44 27.24 11.52
N ALA A 18 28.49 26.40 11.45
CA ALA A 18 28.47 25.17 10.67
C ALA A 18 27.48 24.11 11.22
N SER A 19 27.19 24.15 12.53
CA SER A 19 26.26 23.22 13.18
C SER A 19 24.79 23.50 12.86
N ARG A 20 24.46 24.72 12.40
CA ARG A 20 23.07 25.21 12.28
C ARG A 20 22.38 24.81 10.98
N PHE A 21 23.14 24.32 9.98
CA PHE A 21 22.62 23.97 8.64
C PHE A 21 22.72 22.50 8.25
N LYS A 22 23.04 21.58 9.17
CA LYS A 22 22.78 20.14 8.95
C LYS A 22 21.29 19.84 9.15
N LYS A 23 20.42 20.42 8.31
CA LYS A 23 19.05 19.95 8.17
C LYS A 23 19.12 18.55 7.54
N SER A 24 19.11 17.51 8.37
CA SER A 24 18.91 16.14 7.93
C SER A 24 17.72 16.09 6.99
N LYS A 25 17.95 15.67 5.73
CA LYS A 25 16.86 15.52 4.76
C LYS A 25 15.88 14.51 5.34
N LYS A 26 14.67 14.95 5.71
CA LYS A 26 13.59 14.05 6.13
C LYS A 26 13.43 12.99 5.05
N LYS A 27 13.74 11.73 5.37
CA LYS A 27 13.54 10.61 4.45
C LYS A 27 12.09 10.65 3.99
N ARG A 28 11.87 10.65 2.67
CA ARG A 28 10.51 10.65 2.09
C ARG A 28 9.80 9.41 2.63
N LYS A 29 8.71 9.60 3.37
CA LYS A 29 7.87 8.47 3.80
C LYS A 29 7.23 7.87 2.55
N PHE A 30 7.54 6.61 2.29
CA PHE A 30 7.02 5.91 1.12
C PHE A 30 5.53 5.61 1.33
N GLY A 31 4.68 6.26 0.54
CA GLY A 31 3.22 6.11 0.60
C GLY A 31 2.56 6.79 1.81
N ARG A 32 1.22 6.85 1.79
CA ARG A 32 0.42 7.37 2.89
C ARG A 32 0.49 6.42 4.10
N LYS A 33 0.48 6.96 5.33
CA LYS A 33 0.50 6.18 6.59
C LYS A 33 -0.61 5.10 6.62
N LEU A 34 -1.77 5.40 6.04
CA LEU A 34 -2.91 4.49 5.96
C LEU A 34 -2.56 3.19 5.20
N LEU A 35 -1.82 3.29 4.09
CA LEU A 35 -1.39 2.14 3.28
C LEU A 35 -0.42 1.22 4.02
N GLN A 36 0.40 1.78 4.92
CA GLN A 36 1.32 1.01 5.75
C GLN A 36 0.58 0.20 6.81
N ARG A 37 -0.63 0.62 7.18
CA ARG A 37 -1.50 -0.03 8.15
C ARG A 37 -2.44 -1.06 7.52
N ARG A 38 -2.29 -1.42 6.24
CA ARG A 38 -3.14 -2.44 5.57
C ARG A 38 -3.26 -3.74 6.37
N LEU A 39 -2.17 -4.23 6.95
CA LEU A 39 -2.21 -5.45 7.76
C LEU A 39 -2.88 -5.27 9.13
N GLN A 40 -3.17 -4.03 9.56
CA GLN A 40 -3.78 -3.73 10.86
C GLN A 40 -5.23 -3.24 10.71
N LEU A 41 -5.50 -2.45 9.67
CA LEU A 41 -6.76 -1.75 9.42
C LEU A 41 -7.43 -2.17 8.10
N GLY A 42 -6.75 -2.95 7.28
CA GLY A 42 -7.28 -3.36 5.99
C GLY A 42 -8.51 -4.22 6.19
N PHE A 43 -9.56 -3.88 5.44
CA PHE A 43 -10.84 -4.58 5.46
C PHE A 43 -10.65 -6.10 5.42
N TYR A 44 -9.69 -6.60 4.63
CA TYR A 44 -9.39 -8.02 4.43
C TYR A 44 -9.33 -8.90 5.71
N LYS A 45 -8.75 -8.39 6.80
CA LYS A 45 -8.65 -9.17 8.04
C LYS A 45 -10.01 -9.42 8.70
N ASN A 46 -10.84 -8.38 8.77
CA ASN A 46 -12.20 -8.48 9.30
C ASN A 46 -13.14 -9.11 8.26
N LEU A 47 -12.81 -8.92 6.98
CA LEU A 47 -13.52 -9.43 5.82
C LEU A 47 -13.45 -10.95 5.75
N MET A 48 -12.33 -11.62 6.08
CA MET A 48 -12.26 -13.09 6.07
C MET A 48 -13.19 -13.77 7.09
N GLU A 49 -13.51 -13.11 8.19
CA GLU A 49 -14.50 -13.61 9.16
C GLU A 49 -15.95 -13.31 8.72
N GLU A 50 -16.19 -12.19 8.02
CA GLU A 50 -17.54 -11.78 7.57
C GLU A 50 -17.91 -12.21 6.12
N LEU A 51 -16.95 -12.73 5.36
CA LEU A 51 -17.00 -12.87 3.89
C LEU A 51 -18.05 -13.85 3.38
N ALA A 52 -18.22 -14.98 4.04
CA ALA A 52 -19.05 -16.06 3.53
C ALA A 52 -20.53 -15.65 3.43
N LEU A 53 -21.04 -14.91 4.41
CA LEU A 53 -22.50 -14.82 4.58
C LEU A 53 -23.10 -13.48 4.16
N LYS A 54 -22.38 -12.36 4.28
CA LYS A 54 -23.00 -11.03 4.13
C LYS A 54 -22.58 -10.23 2.90
N LEU A 55 -21.32 -10.33 2.48
CA LEU A 55 -20.77 -9.38 1.51
C LEU A 55 -20.83 -9.89 0.08
N LEU A 56 -20.58 -11.18 -0.13
CA LEU A 56 -20.57 -11.77 -1.46
C LEU A 56 -21.83 -12.57 -1.78
N ARG A 57 -22.70 -12.84 -0.77
CA ARG A 57 -23.88 -13.70 -0.91
C ARG A 57 -23.56 -15.01 -1.67
N MET A 58 -22.37 -15.55 -1.44
CA MET A 58 -21.84 -16.71 -2.14
C MET A 58 -21.21 -17.67 -1.14
N ASP A 59 -21.36 -18.97 -1.40
CA ASP A 59 -20.77 -19.99 -0.54
C ASP A 59 -19.25 -19.98 -0.62
N VAL A 60 -18.60 -20.39 0.47
CA VAL A 60 -17.13 -20.42 0.57
C VAL A 60 -16.51 -21.30 -0.53
N SER A 61 -17.17 -22.42 -0.87
CA SER A 61 -16.75 -23.31 -1.96
C SER A 61 -16.66 -22.59 -3.31
N THR A 62 -17.70 -21.83 -3.67
CA THR A 62 -17.70 -21.06 -4.92
C THR A 62 -16.60 -20.00 -4.94
N PHE A 63 -16.24 -19.43 -3.77
CA PHE A 63 -15.15 -18.47 -3.68
C PHE A 63 -13.79 -19.15 -3.89
N GLU A 64 -13.59 -20.33 -3.33
CA GLU A 64 -12.37 -21.12 -3.53
C GLU A 64 -12.20 -21.56 -5.00
N GLU A 65 -13.29 -21.93 -5.68
CA GLU A 65 -13.28 -22.24 -7.11
C GLU A 65 -12.88 -21.03 -7.96
N LEU A 66 -13.47 -19.85 -7.69
CA LEU A 66 -13.08 -18.60 -8.37
C LEU A 66 -11.61 -18.23 -8.08
N LEU A 67 -11.14 -18.51 -6.87
CA LEU A 67 -9.75 -18.28 -6.50
C LEU A 67 -8.81 -19.23 -7.26
N ALA A 68 -9.19 -20.50 -7.42
CA ALA A 68 -8.44 -21.46 -8.22
C ALA A 68 -8.35 -21.03 -9.69
N LEU A 69 -9.45 -20.51 -10.26
CA LEU A 69 -9.46 -19.96 -11.63
C LEU A 69 -8.61 -18.69 -11.77
N ALA A 70 -8.56 -17.84 -10.74
CA ALA A 70 -7.76 -16.61 -10.73
C ALA A 70 -6.28 -16.83 -10.33
N SER A 71 -5.95 -18.01 -9.78
CA SER A 71 -4.62 -18.41 -9.30
C SER A 71 -3.44 -18.14 -10.27
N PRO A 72 -3.53 -18.39 -11.60
CA PRO A 72 -2.42 -18.12 -12.52
C PRO A 72 -2.09 -16.61 -12.64
N GLN A 73 -3.07 -15.72 -12.48
CA GLN A 73 -2.86 -14.26 -12.50
C GLN A 73 -2.45 -13.74 -11.11
N ALA A 74 -2.95 -14.38 -10.05
CA ALA A 74 -2.66 -14.00 -8.67
C ALA A 74 -1.19 -14.26 -8.27
N SER A 75 -0.58 -15.28 -8.87
CA SER A 75 0.83 -15.66 -8.68
C SER A 75 1.84 -14.62 -9.18
N LYS A 76 1.41 -13.61 -9.97
CA LYS A 76 2.22 -12.42 -10.30
C LYS A 76 2.32 -11.46 -9.10
N GLU A 77 2.68 -11.99 -7.93
CA GLU A 77 2.98 -11.18 -6.77
C GLU A 77 4.26 -10.39 -7.06
N LYS A 78 4.10 -9.12 -7.43
CA LYS A 78 5.23 -8.19 -7.50
C LYS A 78 5.76 -7.97 -6.08
N LYS A 79 6.70 -8.83 -5.67
CA LYS A 79 7.42 -8.71 -4.40
C LYS A 79 8.24 -7.43 -4.45
N THR A 80 7.68 -6.36 -3.87
CA THR A 80 8.45 -5.13 -3.65
C THR A 80 9.15 -5.26 -2.29
N PRO A 81 10.45 -4.93 -2.19
CA PRO A 81 11.22 -5.16 -0.96
C PRO A 81 10.69 -4.36 0.24
N VAL A 82 9.86 -3.34 0.00
CA VAL A 82 9.35 -2.41 1.01
C VAL A 82 7.93 -2.74 1.47
N ARG A 83 7.17 -3.56 0.72
CA ARG A 83 5.75 -3.86 1.04
C ARG A 83 5.46 -5.34 0.89
N LYS A 84 4.71 -5.91 1.85
CA LYS A 84 4.11 -7.23 1.66
C LYS A 84 3.17 -7.21 0.45
N ALA A 85 3.34 -8.19 -0.44
CA ALA A 85 2.46 -8.40 -1.56
C ALA A 85 1.00 -8.52 -1.08
N ILE A 86 0.08 -8.10 -1.93
CA ILE A 86 -1.36 -8.31 -1.69
C ILE A 86 -1.63 -9.76 -2.09
N PRO A 87 -2.08 -10.63 -1.16
CA PRO A 87 -2.33 -12.04 -1.45
C PRO A 87 -3.46 -12.18 -2.48
N ALA A 88 -3.45 -13.31 -3.19
CA ALA A 88 -4.46 -13.68 -4.19
C ALA A 88 -5.90 -13.53 -3.67
N THR A 89 -6.16 -14.11 -2.50
CA THR A 89 -7.42 -14.07 -1.77
C THR A 89 -7.96 -12.65 -1.57
N GLU A 90 -7.11 -11.72 -1.20
CA GLU A 90 -7.49 -10.32 -0.94
C GLU A 90 -7.82 -9.56 -2.22
N ARG A 91 -7.12 -9.89 -3.31
CA ARG A 91 -7.43 -9.33 -4.63
C ARG A 91 -8.80 -9.82 -5.12
N THR A 92 -9.05 -11.12 -5.02
CA THR A 92 -10.34 -11.73 -5.40
C THR A 92 -11.50 -11.17 -4.58
N ALA A 93 -11.33 -11.02 -3.26
CA ALA A 93 -12.38 -10.44 -2.43
C ALA A 93 -12.65 -8.96 -2.77
N LEU A 94 -11.60 -8.19 -3.10
CA LEU A 94 -11.74 -6.80 -3.54
C LEU A 94 -12.51 -6.71 -4.86
N THR A 95 -12.17 -7.54 -5.84
CA THR A 95 -12.82 -7.52 -7.16
C THR A 95 -14.25 -8.00 -7.10
N LEU A 96 -14.54 -9.07 -6.37
CA LEU A 96 -15.92 -9.53 -6.19
C LEU A 96 -16.78 -8.49 -5.48
N ARG A 97 -16.22 -7.73 -4.53
CA ARG A 97 -16.94 -6.61 -3.90
C ARG A 97 -17.24 -5.49 -4.89
N TYR A 98 -16.29 -5.17 -5.77
CA TYR A 98 -16.51 -4.22 -6.87
C TYR A 98 -17.70 -4.63 -7.73
N PHE A 99 -17.79 -5.92 -8.09
CA PHE A 99 -18.90 -6.45 -8.90
C PHE A 99 -20.22 -6.54 -8.15
N ALA A 100 -20.22 -7.06 -6.92
CA ALA A 100 -21.44 -7.31 -6.17
C ALA A 100 -22.17 -6.02 -5.75
N LYS A 101 -21.43 -4.96 -5.41
CA LYS A 101 -22.00 -3.68 -4.94
C LYS A 101 -21.91 -2.53 -5.92
N GLY A 102 -21.09 -2.62 -6.97
CA GLY A 102 -20.81 -1.47 -7.85
C GLY A 102 -20.09 -0.32 -7.13
N GLU A 103 -19.26 -0.63 -6.13
CA GLU A 103 -18.52 0.41 -5.39
C GLU A 103 -17.45 1.07 -6.26
N THR A 104 -17.19 2.36 -6.05
CA THR A 104 -16.09 3.05 -6.75
C THR A 104 -14.73 2.55 -6.29
N GLN A 105 -13.73 2.60 -7.19
CA GLN A 105 -12.33 2.23 -6.87
C GLN A 105 -11.74 3.06 -5.72
N SER A 106 -12.19 4.32 -5.56
CA SER A 106 -11.80 5.20 -4.46
C SER A 106 -12.28 4.62 -3.12
N SER A 107 -13.55 4.22 -3.03
CA SER A 107 -14.13 3.62 -1.82
C SER A 107 -13.41 2.33 -1.42
N LEU A 108 -13.13 1.46 -2.40
CA LEU A 108 -12.38 0.21 -2.18
C LEU A 108 -10.96 0.48 -1.69
N SER A 109 -10.29 1.49 -2.24
CA SER A 109 -8.95 1.92 -1.80
C SER A 109 -8.93 2.28 -0.31
N TYR A 110 -9.95 2.99 0.19
CA TYR A 110 -10.05 3.33 1.60
C TYR A 110 -10.34 2.12 2.49
N GLN A 111 -11.29 1.27 2.11
CA GLN A 111 -11.67 0.09 2.88
C GLN A 111 -10.49 -0.88 2.98
N PHE A 112 -9.94 -1.31 1.85
CA PHE A 112 -8.85 -2.29 1.82
C PHE A 112 -7.50 -1.67 2.17
N CYS A 113 -7.40 -0.36 2.40
CA CYS A 113 -6.14 0.35 2.62
C CYS A 113 -5.10 0.06 1.51
N ILE A 114 -5.58 -0.05 0.27
CA ILE A 114 -4.77 -0.27 -0.94
C ILE A 114 -4.78 1.02 -1.75
N ALA A 115 -3.68 1.35 -2.42
CA ALA A 115 -3.64 2.57 -3.24
C ALA A 115 -4.55 2.42 -4.47
N GLN A 116 -5.27 3.49 -4.83
CA GLN A 116 -6.21 3.49 -5.95
C GLN A 116 -5.58 3.05 -7.28
N ASN A 117 -4.35 3.46 -7.56
CA ASN A 117 -3.60 3.00 -8.74
C ASN A 117 -3.38 1.48 -8.77
N THR A 118 -3.26 0.85 -7.60
CA THR A 118 -3.10 -0.59 -7.46
C THR A 118 -4.43 -1.30 -7.65
N VAL A 119 -5.52 -0.75 -7.08
CA VAL A 119 -6.89 -1.24 -7.29
C VAL A 119 -7.26 -1.23 -8.77
N SER A 120 -6.95 -0.13 -9.46
CA SER A 120 -7.19 0.05 -10.89
C SER A 120 -6.50 -1.01 -11.76
N GLY A 121 -5.33 -1.52 -11.34
CA GLY A 121 -4.66 -2.63 -12.01
C GLY A 121 -5.18 -4.01 -11.62
N ILE A 122 -5.59 -4.20 -10.36
CA ILE A 122 -6.07 -5.50 -9.85
C ILE A 122 -7.37 -5.94 -10.55
N ILE A 123 -8.31 -5.01 -10.76
CA ILE A 123 -9.62 -5.32 -11.35
C ILE A 123 -9.49 -5.94 -12.76
N PRO A 124 -8.82 -5.30 -13.73
CA PRO A 124 -8.66 -5.88 -15.05
C PRO A 124 -7.84 -7.17 -15.01
N ASP A 125 -6.77 -7.25 -14.22
CA ASP A 125 -5.95 -8.47 -14.10
C ASP A 125 -6.79 -9.68 -13.66
N PHE A 126 -7.78 -9.49 -12.78
CA PHE A 126 -8.70 -10.54 -12.35
C PHE A 126 -9.71 -10.91 -13.44
N VAL A 127 -10.22 -9.94 -14.21
CA VAL A 127 -11.29 -10.16 -15.20
C VAL A 127 -10.76 -10.75 -16.52
N GLN A 128 -9.54 -10.40 -16.91
CA GLN A 128 -8.87 -10.88 -18.12
C GLN A 128 -9.00 -12.41 -18.36
N PRO A 129 -8.72 -13.30 -17.39
CA PRO A 129 -8.87 -14.74 -17.59
C PRO A 129 -10.31 -15.19 -17.87
N PHE A 130 -11.32 -14.46 -17.40
CA PHE A 130 -12.73 -14.82 -17.60
C PHE A 130 -13.29 -14.36 -18.96
N ILE A 131 -12.67 -13.37 -19.61
CA ILE A 131 -13.09 -12.85 -20.93
C ILE A 131 -12.59 -13.73 -22.08
N ILE A 132 -11.51 -14.48 -21.87
CA ILE A 132 -10.82 -15.26 -22.92
C ILE A 132 -11.40 -16.69 -23.04
N ILE A 133 -12.34 -17.05 -22.17
CA ILE A 133 -13.07 -18.33 -22.17
C ILE A 133 -14.44 -18.11 -22.81
#